data_AF-A0AAD6DWV4-F1
#
_entry.id   AF-A0AAD6DWV4-F1
#
_cell.length_a   1.000
_cell.length_b   1.000
_cell.length_c   1.000
_cell.angle_alpha   90.00
_cell.angle_beta   90.00
_cell.angle_gamma   90.00
#
_symmetry.space_group_name_H-M   'P 1'
#
loop_
_entity.id
_entity.type
_entity.pdbx_description
1 polymer ?
#
loop_
_entity_poly.entity_id
_entity_poly.type
_entity_poly.pdbx_seq_one_letter_code
_entity_poly.pdbx_strand_id
1 'polypeptide(L)'
;MPGVPTGRACEACRKQKKKCDEKQPSCARCLRLKIPCVGSGQLRFKFQEEKQYSTRARKHHALSSSTSSDSTSETSSASQSPPQTVFRVSPPQKNRPNSARYATTALQVLAPESPQPLIGSDLNSLAGNFIATIKRTTDLRYNLWWSFGLWLEDLPRRLGTNEALDRAVDTLTMAHSNFSCNQPPSVETLSKHSRALRTLSVYLDDSVHAQSSSTLSAVMVLLICQLFLGPSKRKFSGHAEGAAAILKARKDFGPRDEFESKLFLSLRGSVLFEGIFNDRINLTHEEWDNLVRNDYDSSTPDGQILINLSKAPSIMRRGREALRTGTDTTSLRDEVWSIYQDCKTNLSIMKHRSVENDFSEIFKKTSPAGQKFILEYGFAHYQRTYGIGLAVTLVFNCILTALDSQAKDGISNTQFDATYLAEEVLDLARRSVIWKPIGAAYIVVCVTAAWAATSDPGLRGRLFPVAVEFNRDFNLRDGVYFEREMLHTTEHLHLRTSFLDSAFLE
;
A
#
# COMPACT_ATOMS: atom_id res chain seq x y z
N MET A 1 -5.96 20.44 -6.01
CA MET A 1 -7.39 20.10 -5.72
C MET A 1 -8.20 20.54 -6.92
N PRO A 2 -8.85 19.69 -7.74
CA PRO A 2 -9.67 20.23 -8.81
C PRO A 2 -10.93 20.88 -8.23
N GLY A 3 -11.11 22.16 -8.56
CA GLY A 3 -12.09 23.07 -7.97
C GLY A 3 -13.53 22.55 -8.02
N VAL A 4 -14.13 22.45 -6.83
CA VAL A 4 -15.58 22.42 -6.66
C VAL A 4 -16.08 23.86 -6.84
N PRO A 5 -16.92 24.19 -7.83
CA PRO A 5 -17.54 25.51 -7.88
C PRO A 5 -18.56 25.60 -6.74
N THR A 6 -18.26 26.37 -5.70
CA THR A 6 -19.07 26.53 -4.47
C THR A 6 -20.22 27.54 -4.61
N GLY A 7 -20.72 27.77 -5.84
CA GLY A 7 -21.75 28.78 -6.08
C GLY A 7 -23.15 28.34 -5.63
N ARG A 8 -23.78 29.11 -4.74
CA ARG A 8 -25.20 28.91 -4.32
C ARG A 8 -26.17 29.86 -5.05
N ALA A 9 -25.71 30.51 -6.12
CA ALA A 9 -26.52 31.40 -6.92
C ALA A 9 -27.66 30.67 -7.66
N CYS A 10 -28.84 31.28 -7.72
CA CYS A 10 -29.98 30.73 -8.46
C CYS A 10 -29.71 30.64 -9.97
N GLU A 11 -30.47 29.80 -10.67
CA GLU A 11 -30.30 29.58 -12.11
C GLU A 11 -30.47 30.84 -12.97
N ALA A 12 -31.46 31.68 -12.66
CA ALA A 12 -31.74 32.89 -13.40
C ALA A 12 -30.58 33.89 -13.32
N CYS A 13 -29.99 34.07 -12.12
CA CYS A 13 -28.84 34.94 -11.94
C CYS A 13 -27.58 34.38 -12.61
N ARG A 14 -27.38 33.05 -12.55
CA ARG A 14 -26.24 32.39 -13.19
C ARG A 14 -26.30 32.45 -14.72
N LYS A 15 -27.45 32.16 -15.33
CA LYS A 15 -27.65 32.25 -16.79
C LYS A 15 -27.33 33.65 -17.31
N GLN A 16 -27.67 34.67 -16.54
CA GLN A 16 -27.40 36.07 -16.88
C GLN A 16 -26.03 36.57 -16.39
N LYS A 17 -25.21 35.73 -15.74
CA LYS A 17 -23.91 36.10 -15.13
C LYS A 17 -24.00 37.32 -14.21
N LYS A 18 -25.04 37.39 -13.36
CA LYS A 18 -25.23 38.46 -12.37
C LYS A 18 -25.19 37.91 -10.95
N LYS A 19 -24.80 38.77 -9.99
CA LYS A 19 -24.68 38.42 -8.57
C LYS A 19 -26.06 38.02 -7.99
N CYS A 20 -26.08 36.92 -7.25
CA CYS A 20 -27.24 36.44 -6.50
C CYS A 20 -26.97 36.69 -5.01
N ASP A 21 -28.00 37.12 -4.27
CA ASP A 21 -27.95 37.35 -2.83
C ASP A 21 -28.36 36.12 -2.02
N GLU A 22 -28.66 34.99 -2.68
CA GLU A 22 -28.83 33.65 -2.09
C GLU A 22 -29.97 33.52 -1.06
N LYS A 23 -30.82 34.55 -0.91
CA LYS A 23 -32.01 34.50 -0.04
C LYS A 23 -33.01 33.43 -0.51
N GLN A 24 -33.64 32.78 0.45
CA GLN A 24 -34.68 31.77 0.26
C GLN A 24 -36.06 32.34 0.61
N PRO A 25 -37.15 31.91 -0.07
CA PRO A 25 -37.19 30.95 -1.18
C PRO A 25 -36.82 31.57 -2.54
N SER A 26 -36.72 32.90 -2.64
CA SER A 26 -36.32 33.62 -3.85
C SER A 26 -35.32 34.73 -3.53
N CYS A 27 -34.30 34.86 -4.38
CA CYS A 27 -33.32 35.93 -4.31
C CYS A 27 -33.98 37.29 -4.62
N ALA A 28 -33.48 38.40 -4.05
CA ALA A 28 -34.12 39.71 -4.15
C ALA A 28 -34.20 40.21 -5.60
N ARG A 29 -33.21 39.87 -6.44
CA ARG A 29 -33.18 40.24 -7.85
C ARG A 29 -34.29 39.54 -8.64
N CYS A 30 -34.50 38.24 -8.42
CA CYS A 30 -35.54 37.49 -9.11
C CYS A 30 -36.92 37.93 -8.65
N LEU A 31 -37.07 38.24 -7.35
CA LEU A 31 -38.30 38.78 -6.78
C LEU A 31 -38.67 40.13 -7.42
N ARG A 32 -37.72 41.07 -7.49
CA ARG A 32 -37.94 42.39 -8.09
C ARG A 32 -38.26 42.32 -9.58
N LEU A 33 -37.58 41.43 -10.31
CA LEU A 33 -37.78 41.26 -11.75
C LEU A 33 -38.97 40.34 -12.08
N LYS A 34 -39.65 39.79 -11.07
CA LYS A 34 -40.76 38.83 -11.22
C LYS A 34 -40.41 37.67 -12.14
N ILE A 35 -39.19 37.13 -12.02
CA ILE A 35 -38.72 35.96 -12.78
C ILE A 35 -38.58 34.73 -11.86
N PRO A 36 -38.77 33.50 -12.38
CA PRO A 36 -38.62 32.28 -11.58
C PRO A 36 -37.24 32.15 -10.95
N CYS A 37 -37.19 31.94 -9.62
CA CYS A 37 -35.96 31.80 -8.87
C CYS A 37 -35.74 30.34 -8.44
N VAL A 38 -35.03 29.57 -9.27
CA VAL A 38 -34.79 28.14 -8.99
C VAL A 38 -33.44 27.94 -8.30
N GLY A 39 -33.49 27.38 -7.09
CA GLY A 39 -32.32 27.00 -6.29
C GLY A 39 -31.40 28.16 -5.91
N SER A 40 -31.98 29.32 -5.57
CA SER A 40 -31.26 30.31 -4.73
C SER A 40 -30.77 29.62 -3.47
N GLY A 41 -29.59 29.94 -2.92
CA GLY A 41 -29.07 29.43 -1.65
C GLY A 41 -28.80 27.91 -1.58
N GLN A 42 -29.09 27.13 -2.62
CA GLN A 42 -28.86 25.68 -2.68
C GLN A 42 -27.48 25.37 -3.26
N LEU A 43 -26.72 24.50 -2.58
CA LEU A 43 -25.45 23.97 -3.07
C LEU A 43 -25.65 23.07 -4.29
N ARG A 44 -24.93 23.34 -5.38
CA ARG A 44 -25.02 22.57 -6.63
C ARG A 44 -23.67 21.98 -7.01
N PHE A 45 -23.67 20.73 -7.44
CA PHE A 45 -22.49 20.03 -7.97
C PHE A 45 -22.50 20.07 -9.51
N LYS A 46 -21.34 20.29 -10.13
CA LYS A 46 -21.18 20.23 -11.59
C LYS A 46 -20.21 19.11 -11.94
N PHE A 47 -20.69 18.10 -12.66
CA PHE A 47 -19.83 17.12 -13.33
C PHE A 47 -19.33 17.74 -14.64
N GLN A 48 -18.01 17.66 -14.88
CA GLN A 48 -17.41 17.99 -16.17
C GLN A 48 -17.04 16.68 -16.86
N GLU A 49 -17.66 16.39 -18.00
CA GLU A 49 -17.24 15.34 -18.90
C GLU A 49 -16.18 15.90 -19.86
N GLU A 50 -15.07 15.19 -20.03
CA GLU A 50 -13.99 15.58 -20.94
C GLU A 50 -14.09 14.81 -22.26
N LYS A 51 -13.97 15.54 -23.37
CA LYS A 51 -14.14 15.04 -24.75
C LYS A 51 -12.98 14.11 -25.13
N GLN A 52 -13.29 12.86 -25.46
CA GLN A 52 -12.34 11.90 -26.02
C GLN A 52 -11.94 12.29 -27.44
N TYR A 53 -10.67 12.62 -27.68
CA TYR A 53 -10.10 12.68 -29.02
C TYR A 53 -9.66 11.27 -29.43
N SER A 54 -10.38 10.64 -30.37
CA SER A 54 -10.04 9.32 -30.89
C SER A 54 -8.98 9.39 -31.99
N THR A 55 -7.84 8.74 -31.83
CA THR A 55 -6.94 8.40 -32.95
C THR A 55 -6.92 6.88 -33.16
N ARG A 56 -7.42 6.48 -34.34
CA ARG A 56 -7.47 5.10 -34.88
C ARG A 56 -6.10 4.41 -34.86
N ALA A 57 -5.99 3.27 -34.20
CA ALA A 57 -4.87 2.33 -34.36
C ALA A 57 -5.21 1.25 -35.42
N ARG A 58 -4.29 1.06 -36.39
CA ARG A 58 -4.34 0.01 -37.42
C ARG A 58 -3.83 -1.32 -36.85
N LYS A 59 -4.56 -2.40 -37.16
CA LYS A 59 -4.26 -3.81 -36.83
C LYS A 59 -3.05 -4.32 -37.60
N HIS A 60 -2.20 -5.13 -36.96
CA HIS A 60 -1.37 -6.14 -37.62
C HIS A 60 -1.38 -7.47 -36.85
N HIS A 61 -1.54 -8.54 -37.63
CA HIS A 61 -1.63 -9.97 -37.29
C HIS A 61 -0.23 -10.61 -37.15
N ALA A 62 -0.10 -11.61 -36.27
CA ALA A 62 0.69 -12.85 -36.44
C ALA A 62 0.35 -13.78 -35.26
N LEU A 63 -0.40 -14.87 -35.44
CA LEU A 63 -0.03 -16.24 -35.86
C LEU A 63 1.00 -16.99 -34.99
N SER A 64 0.61 -18.23 -34.71
CA SER A 64 0.99 -19.20 -33.70
C SER A 64 1.89 -20.34 -34.20
N SER A 65 2.66 -20.96 -33.30
CA SER A 65 3.04 -22.39 -33.26
C SER A 65 3.95 -22.63 -32.02
N SER A 66 3.56 -23.40 -30.99
CA SER A 66 3.77 -24.86 -30.77
C SER A 66 5.26 -25.27 -30.86
N THR A 67 5.91 -26.07 -29.99
CA THR A 67 5.49 -27.24 -29.18
C THR A 67 6.71 -27.76 -28.36
N SER A 68 6.47 -28.35 -27.17
CA SER A 68 7.09 -29.56 -26.52
C SER A 68 8.63 -29.76 -26.47
N SER A 69 9.33 -30.38 -25.50
CA SER A 69 9.04 -31.27 -24.34
C SER A 69 10.37 -31.74 -23.72
N ASP A 70 10.36 -32.14 -22.42
CA ASP A 70 11.12 -33.23 -21.73
C ASP A 70 12.68 -33.31 -21.80
N SER A 71 13.45 -33.87 -20.84
CA SER A 71 13.26 -34.56 -19.55
C SER A 71 14.66 -34.83 -18.91
N THR A 72 14.75 -34.87 -17.56
CA THR A 72 15.56 -35.77 -16.65
C THR A 72 17.10 -35.96 -16.86
N SER A 73 18.03 -36.20 -15.90
CA SER A 73 18.06 -36.91 -14.61
C SER A 73 19.37 -36.61 -13.80
N GLU A 74 19.29 -36.72 -12.46
CA GLU A 74 20.19 -37.34 -11.43
C GLU A 74 21.73 -37.40 -11.63
N THR A 75 22.61 -37.21 -10.61
CA THR A 75 22.88 -38.17 -9.51
C THR A 75 23.86 -37.59 -8.45
N SER A 76 23.74 -38.11 -7.22
CA SER A 76 24.44 -37.90 -5.94
C SER A 76 25.89 -38.39 -5.80
N SER A 77 26.62 -37.94 -4.74
CA SER A 77 27.44 -38.79 -3.85
C SER A 77 27.97 -38.05 -2.59
N ALA A 78 28.02 -38.78 -1.47
CA ALA A 78 28.44 -38.37 -0.13
C ALA A 78 29.78 -39.00 0.28
N SER A 79 30.46 -38.49 1.34
CA SER A 79 31.45 -39.24 2.16
C SER A 79 31.76 -38.54 3.50
N GLN A 80 32.22 -39.35 4.48
CA GLN A 80 32.11 -39.20 5.94
C GLN A 80 33.40 -38.70 6.67
N SER A 81 33.22 -38.27 7.93
CA SER A 81 34.10 -37.85 9.07
C SER A 81 35.12 -38.91 9.60
N PRO A 82 36.07 -38.73 10.60
CA PRO A 82 35.97 -38.07 11.97
C PRO A 82 37.34 -37.55 12.60
N PRO A 83 37.64 -37.50 13.94
CA PRO A 83 37.02 -36.83 15.15
C PRO A 83 37.99 -36.01 16.10
N GLN A 84 37.41 -35.44 17.20
CA GLN A 84 37.96 -34.95 18.50
C GLN A 84 38.44 -33.46 18.57
N THR A 85 38.25 -32.63 19.62
CA THR A 85 37.95 -32.79 21.07
C THR A 85 37.36 -31.49 21.67
N VAL A 86 36.85 -31.57 22.90
CA VAL A 86 35.92 -30.68 23.61
C VAL A 86 36.56 -29.43 24.24
N PHE A 87 35.92 -28.25 24.08
CA PHE A 87 35.92 -27.19 25.09
C PHE A 87 34.50 -26.66 25.31
N ARG A 88 34.05 -26.75 26.56
CA ARG A 88 32.69 -26.48 27.03
C ARG A 88 32.58 -25.00 27.41
N VAL A 89 31.91 -24.20 26.58
CA VAL A 89 31.32 -22.93 26.98
C VAL A 89 29.82 -23.07 26.80
N SER A 90 29.07 -22.88 27.89
CA SER A 90 27.61 -22.98 27.91
C SER A 90 27.01 -21.98 26.90
N PRO A 91 26.16 -22.41 25.94
CA PRO A 91 25.50 -21.48 25.04
C PRO A 91 24.45 -20.66 25.80
N PRO A 92 24.27 -19.37 25.48
CA PRO A 92 23.10 -18.63 25.93
C PRO A 92 21.84 -19.34 25.41
N GLN A 93 20.80 -19.38 26.25
CA GLN A 93 19.52 -20.00 25.94
C GLN A 93 19.02 -19.53 24.56
N LYS A 94 18.69 -20.50 23.71
CA LYS A 94 18.08 -20.28 22.40
C LYS A 94 16.79 -19.48 22.55
N ASN A 95 16.83 -18.18 22.27
CA ASN A 95 15.64 -17.45 21.87
C ASN A 95 15.14 -18.09 20.56
N ARG A 96 13.97 -18.74 20.63
CA ARG A 96 13.23 -19.19 19.44
C ARG A 96 12.96 -17.97 18.55
N PRO A 97 12.94 -18.10 17.22
CA PRO A 97 12.52 -17.01 16.36
C PRO A 97 11.05 -16.67 16.68
N ASN A 98 10.78 -15.43 17.09
CA ASN A 98 9.43 -14.89 17.28
C ASN A 98 8.65 -14.72 15.96
N SER A 99 9.20 -15.19 14.82
CA SER A 99 8.56 -15.20 13.50
C SER A 99 7.22 -15.94 13.46
N ALA A 100 6.93 -16.70 14.51
CA ALA A 100 5.67 -17.37 14.70
C ALA A 100 4.52 -16.40 14.99
N ARG A 101 4.65 -15.30 15.76
CA ARG A 101 3.46 -14.64 16.34
C ARG A 101 2.43 -14.13 15.32
N TYR A 102 2.79 -13.36 14.29
CA TYR A 102 1.79 -12.87 13.32
C TYR A 102 1.05 -13.99 12.59
N ALA A 103 1.81 -14.91 11.99
CA ALA A 103 1.21 -16.01 11.23
C ALA A 103 0.58 -17.06 12.14
N THR A 104 1.12 -17.29 13.34
CA THR A 104 0.53 -18.15 14.37
C THR A 104 -0.76 -17.54 14.90
N THR A 105 -0.85 -16.23 15.16
CA THR A 105 -2.11 -15.55 15.51
C THR A 105 -3.10 -15.60 14.36
N ALA A 106 -2.65 -15.38 13.12
CA ALA A 106 -3.48 -15.45 11.92
C ALA A 106 -4.03 -16.88 11.65
N LEU A 107 -3.27 -17.91 12.04
CA LEU A 107 -3.56 -19.32 11.75
C LEU A 107 -4.10 -20.12 12.95
N GLN A 108 -3.94 -19.66 14.20
CA GLN A 108 -4.43 -20.34 15.42
C GLN A 108 -5.91 -20.12 15.68
N VAL A 109 -6.50 -19.03 15.17
CA VAL A 109 -7.91 -18.69 15.41
C VAL A 109 -8.74 -19.11 14.20
N LEU A 110 -9.11 -20.39 14.12
CA LEU A 110 -9.99 -20.90 13.05
C LEU A 110 -11.44 -20.39 13.17
N ALA A 111 -11.81 -19.77 14.29
CA ALA A 111 -13.14 -19.19 14.51
C ALA A 111 -13.00 -17.79 15.11
N PRO A 112 -13.40 -16.71 14.42
CA PRO A 112 -13.61 -15.44 15.10
C PRO A 112 -14.65 -15.65 16.19
N GLU A 113 -14.45 -15.05 17.37
CA GLU A 113 -15.49 -15.00 18.40
C GLU A 113 -16.78 -14.45 17.77
N SER A 114 -17.92 -15.04 18.13
CA SER A 114 -19.22 -14.55 17.68
C SER A 114 -19.36 -13.08 18.08
N PRO A 115 -19.67 -12.16 17.13
CA PRO A 115 -19.81 -10.75 17.46
C PRO A 115 -20.86 -10.57 18.56
N GLN A 116 -20.56 -9.73 19.55
CA GLN A 116 -21.62 -9.27 20.45
C GLN A 116 -22.64 -8.46 19.66
N PRO A 117 -23.95 -8.65 19.89
CA PRO A 117 -24.98 -7.90 19.19
C PRO A 117 -24.83 -6.40 19.49
N LEU A 118 -24.76 -5.58 18.43
CA LEU A 118 -24.73 -4.13 18.54
C LEU A 118 -26.17 -3.59 18.75
N ILE A 119 -26.30 -2.43 19.39
CA ILE A 119 -27.61 -1.80 19.59
C ILE A 119 -28.08 -1.19 18.25
N GLY A 120 -29.14 -1.76 17.66
CA GLY A 120 -29.77 -1.26 16.43
C GLY A 120 -29.64 -2.21 15.23
N SER A 121 -30.70 -2.34 14.42
CA SER A 121 -30.75 -3.21 13.24
C SER A 121 -29.69 -2.85 12.20
N ASP A 122 -29.50 -1.54 11.98
CA ASP A 122 -28.64 -1.04 10.91
C ASP A 122 -27.16 -1.25 11.22
N LEU A 123 -26.75 -1.10 12.49
CA LEU A 123 -25.39 -1.38 12.93
C LEU A 123 -25.07 -2.87 12.88
N ASN A 124 -26.02 -3.74 13.25
CA ASN A 124 -25.86 -5.19 13.09
C ASN A 124 -25.74 -5.58 11.61
N SER A 125 -26.51 -4.94 10.72
CA SER A 125 -26.39 -5.16 9.28
C SER A 125 -25.03 -4.70 8.75
N LEU A 126 -24.56 -3.51 9.15
CA LEU A 126 -23.24 -2.99 8.78
C LEU A 126 -22.12 -3.94 9.24
N ALA A 127 -22.14 -4.35 10.50
CA ALA A 127 -21.17 -5.29 11.05
C ALA A 127 -21.18 -6.62 10.28
N GLY A 128 -22.36 -7.19 10.02
CA GLY A 128 -22.52 -8.42 9.25
C GLY A 128 -21.98 -8.31 7.81
N ASN A 129 -22.31 -7.22 7.12
CA ASN A 129 -21.83 -6.96 5.76
C ASN A 129 -20.31 -6.79 5.72
N PHE A 130 -19.73 -6.08 6.70
CA PHE A 130 -18.28 -5.94 6.81
C PHE A 130 -17.59 -7.27 7.13
N ILE A 131 -18.11 -8.06 8.08
CA ILE A 131 -17.58 -9.40 8.42
C ILE A 131 -17.50 -10.30 7.19
N ALA A 132 -18.49 -10.22 6.28
CA ALA A 132 -18.46 -11.00 5.03
C ALA A 132 -17.24 -10.67 4.14
N THR A 133 -16.74 -9.43 4.18
CA THR A 133 -15.56 -8.99 3.39
C THR A 133 -14.22 -9.45 3.97
N ILE A 134 -14.18 -9.78 5.26
CA ILE A 134 -12.97 -10.15 6.01
C ILE A 134 -12.92 -11.62 6.43
N LYS A 135 -13.90 -12.43 5.99
CA LYS A 135 -13.95 -13.85 6.31
C LYS A 135 -12.68 -14.56 5.79
N ARG A 136 -12.00 -15.31 6.65
CA ARG A 136 -10.74 -16.01 6.30
C ARG A 136 -10.89 -16.98 5.13
N THR A 137 -12.07 -17.56 4.94
CA THR A 137 -12.36 -18.48 3.83
C THR A 137 -12.67 -17.80 2.50
N THR A 138 -12.75 -16.46 2.48
CA THR A 138 -12.94 -15.71 1.23
C THR A 138 -11.68 -15.83 0.39
N ASP A 139 -11.88 -16.06 -0.90
CA ASP A 139 -10.83 -16.13 -1.92
C ASP A 139 -9.87 -14.93 -1.82
N LEU A 140 -8.55 -15.19 -1.86
CA LEU A 140 -7.51 -14.17 -1.70
C LEU A 140 -7.61 -13.04 -2.71
N ARG A 141 -8.22 -13.29 -3.87
CA ARG A 141 -8.48 -12.27 -4.89
C ARG A 141 -9.30 -11.09 -4.36
N TYR A 142 -10.14 -11.32 -3.34
CA TYR A 142 -11.05 -10.33 -2.78
C TYR A 142 -11.02 -10.24 -1.25
N ASN A 143 -10.07 -10.90 -0.58
CA ASN A 143 -10.04 -10.96 0.87
C ASN A 143 -9.40 -9.70 1.49
N LEU A 144 -10.21 -8.86 2.16
CA LEU A 144 -9.71 -7.62 2.77
C LEU A 144 -8.81 -7.89 3.98
N TRP A 145 -9.15 -8.91 4.77
CA TRP A 145 -8.36 -9.29 5.95
C TRP A 145 -6.94 -9.71 5.59
N TRP A 146 -6.80 -10.62 4.61
CA TRP A 146 -5.48 -11.06 4.14
C TRP A 146 -4.65 -9.88 3.63
N SER A 147 -5.29 -8.97 2.90
CA SER A 147 -4.64 -7.88 2.18
C SER A 147 -4.24 -6.71 3.06
N PHE A 148 -5.07 -6.37 4.06
CA PHE A 148 -4.92 -5.13 4.84
C PHE A 148 -4.68 -5.38 6.34
N GLY A 149 -4.71 -6.63 6.80
CA GLY A 149 -4.17 -7.06 8.08
C GLY A 149 -5.20 -7.38 9.16
N LEU A 150 -4.67 -7.91 10.27
CA LEU A 150 -5.42 -8.53 11.37
C LEU A 150 -6.36 -7.56 12.11
N TRP A 151 -6.03 -6.28 12.15
CA TRP A 151 -6.82 -5.26 12.87
C TRP A 151 -8.25 -5.13 12.35
N LEU A 152 -8.53 -5.55 11.11
CA LEU A 152 -9.88 -5.53 10.56
C LEU A 152 -10.84 -6.45 11.33
N GLU A 153 -10.34 -7.53 11.95
CA GLU A 153 -11.17 -8.42 12.79
C GLU A 153 -11.71 -7.72 14.04
N ASP A 154 -11.03 -6.68 14.49
CA ASP A 154 -11.36 -5.93 15.69
C ASP A 154 -12.31 -4.76 15.40
N LEU A 155 -12.61 -4.46 14.14
CA LEU A 155 -13.51 -3.37 13.76
C LEU A 155 -14.99 -3.61 14.09
N PRO A 156 -15.59 -4.81 13.86
CA PRO A 156 -17.00 -5.03 14.15
C PRO A 156 -17.40 -4.66 15.59
N ARG A 157 -16.55 -5.01 16.56
CA ARG A 157 -16.77 -4.68 17.99
C ARG A 157 -16.58 -3.20 18.34
N ARG A 158 -16.05 -2.39 17.41
CA ARG A 158 -15.83 -0.95 17.58
C ARG A 158 -16.88 -0.09 16.87
N LEU A 159 -17.75 -0.70 16.05
CA LEU A 159 -18.83 0.01 15.36
C LEU A 159 -19.86 0.56 16.34
N GLY A 160 -20.46 1.70 16.00
CA GLY A 160 -21.44 2.41 16.82
C GLY A 160 -20.83 3.32 17.89
N THR A 161 -19.49 3.35 18.02
CA THR A 161 -18.78 4.23 18.97
C THR A 161 -18.17 5.47 18.32
N ASN A 162 -18.00 5.46 17.00
CA ASN A 162 -17.39 6.55 16.25
C ASN A 162 -18.01 6.60 14.85
N GLU A 163 -18.77 7.67 14.61
CA GLU A 163 -19.56 7.81 13.39
C GLU A 163 -18.68 7.96 12.13
N ALA A 164 -17.48 8.51 12.26
CA ALA A 164 -16.52 8.57 11.15
C ALA A 164 -16.02 7.17 10.74
N LEU A 165 -15.74 6.31 11.73
CA LEU A 165 -15.38 4.90 11.50
C LEU A 165 -16.54 4.14 10.88
N ASP A 166 -17.75 4.28 11.42
CA ASP A 166 -18.95 3.58 10.92
C ASP A 166 -19.19 3.91 9.43
N ARG A 167 -19.11 5.20 9.07
CA ARG A 167 -19.27 5.65 7.67
C ARG A 167 -18.14 5.21 6.76
N ALA A 168 -16.91 5.17 7.28
CA ALA A 168 -15.77 4.68 6.51
C ALA A 168 -15.95 3.18 6.21
N VAL A 169 -16.38 2.38 7.20
CA VAL A 169 -16.63 0.95 7.04
C VAL A 169 -17.79 0.69 6.08
N ASP A 170 -18.91 1.43 6.19
CA ASP A 170 -20.03 1.32 5.24
C ASP A 170 -19.61 1.65 3.81
N THR A 171 -18.77 2.69 3.64
CA THR A 171 -18.20 3.04 2.33
C THR A 171 -17.32 1.92 1.80
N LEU A 172 -16.43 1.36 2.63
CA LEU A 172 -15.51 0.29 2.23
C LEU A 172 -16.27 -0.96 1.81
N THR A 173 -17.26 -1.39 2.59
CA THR A 173 -18.07 -2.56 2.28
C THR A 173 -18.81 -2.41 0.95
N MET A 174 -19.41 -1.24 0.69
CA MET A 174 -20.07 -0.98 -0.58
C MET A 174 -19.09 -0.91 -1.76
N ALA A 175 -17.96 -0.22 -1.59
CA ALA A 175 -16.94 -0.08 -2.63
C ALA A 175 -16.30 -1.43 -2.99
N HIS A 176 -16.01 -2.24 -1.97
CA HIS A 176 -15.53 -3.62 -2.14
C HIS A 176 -16.57 -4.49 -2.86
N SER A 177 -17.84 -4.38 -2.51
CA SER A 177 -18.92 -5.11 -3.21
C SER A 177 -19.01 -4.72 -4.69
N ASN A 178 -18.98 -3.41 -5.01
CA ASN A 178 -18.94 -2.96 -6.41
C ASN A 178 -17.74 -3.58 -7.14
N PHE A 179 -16.57 -3.48 -6.54
CA PHE A 179 -15.32 -3.98 -7.12
C PHE A 179 -15.32 -5.50 -7.34
N SER A 180 -15.74 -6.29 -6.35
CA SER A 180 -15.85 -7.75 -6.46
C SER A 180 -16.87 -8.21 -7.51
N CYS A 181 -17.87 -7.38 -7.81
CA CYS A 181 -18.83 -7.62 -8.89
C CYS A 181 -18.38 -7.03 -10.24
N ASN A 182 -17.12 -6.59 -10.36
CA ASN A 182 -16.56 -5.93 -11.54
C ASN A 182 -17.40 -4.72 -12.00
N GLN A 183 -17.93 -3.97 -11.04
CA GLN A 183 -18.68 -2.75 -11.27
C GLN A 183 -17.84 -1.53 -10.88
N PRO A 184 -17.93 -0.42 -11.64
CA PRO A 184 -17.36 0.84 -11.19
C PRO A 184 -18.06 1.33 -9.91
N PRO A 185 -17.44 2.23 -9.13
CA PRO A 185 -18.08 2.86 -7.98
C PRO A 185 -19.42 3.47 -8.35
N SER A 186 -20.49 3.05 -7.66
CA SER A 186 -21.80 3.62 -7.87
C SER A 186 -21.88 5.08 -7.38
N VAL A 187 -22.88 5.83 -7.84
CA VAL A 187 -23.18 7.18 -7.33
C VAL A 187 -23.40 7.16 -5.81
N GLU A 188 -24.04 6.10 -5.31
CA GLU A 188 -24.26 5.92 -3.87
C GLU A 188 -22.93 5.72 -3.14
N THR A 189 -22.03 4.88 -3.65
CA THR A 189 -20.69 4.64 -3.09
C THR A 189 -19.89 5.93 -2.98
N LEU A 190 -19.88 6.74 -4.05
CA LEU A 190 -19.21 8.05 -4.06
C LEU A 190 -19.85 9.05 -3.09
N SER A 191 -21.17 9.00 -2.94
CA SER A 191 -21.92 9.81 -1.97
C SER A 191 -21.57 9.41 -0.53
N LYS A 192 -21.56 8.10 -0.22
CA LYS A 192 -21.12 7.55 1.07
C LYS A 192 -19.70 7.97 1.40
N HIS A 193 -18.77 7.82 0.44
CA HIS A 193 -17.39 8.28 0.60
C HIS A 193 -17.29 9.77 0.92
N SER A 194 -18.03 10.60 0.17
CA SER A 194 -18.07 12.06 0.42
C SER A 194 -18.59 12.39 1.82
N ARG A 195 -19.59 11.66 2.32
CA ARG A 195 -20.14 11.83 3.67
C ARG A 195 -19.15 11.36 4.74
N ALA A 196 -18.45 10.24 4.52
CA ALA A 196 -17.41 9.74 5.40
C ALA A 196 -16.28 10.77 5.57
N LEU A 197 -15.81 11.36 4.46
CA LEU A 197 -14.79 12.42 4.51
C LEU A 197 -15.25 13.66 5.28
N ARG A 198 -16.49 14.13 5.07
CA ARG A 198 -17.03 15.27 5.82
C ARG A 198 -17.13 14.98 7.31
N THR A 199 -17.57 13.77 7.67
CA THR A 199 -17.67 13.34 9.07
C THR A 199 -16.29 13.25 9.70
N LEU A 200 -15.34 12.62 9.01
CA LEU A 200 -13.95 12.54 9.47
C LEU A 200 -13.36 13.94 9.71
N SER A 201 -13.63 14.93 8.85
CA SER A 201 -13.17 16.30 9.05
C SER A 201 -13.63 16.87 10.40
N VAL A 202 -14.89 16.65 10.78
CA VAL A 202 -15.42 17.09 12.08
C VAL A 202 -14.66 16.45 13.25
N TYR A 203 -14.33 15.16 13.14
CA TYR A 203 -13.55 14.46 14.16
C TYR A 203 -12.08 14.93 14.23
N LEU A 204 -11.52 15.38 13.09
CA LEU A 204 -10.16 15.91 13.04
C LEU A 204 -10.06 17.35 13.56
N ASP A 205 -11.14 18.12 13.47
CA ASP A 205 -11.21 19.49 14.01
C ASP A 205 -11.30 19.50 15.55
N ASP A 206 -11.73 18.39 16.17
CA ASP A 206 -11.74 18.23 17.63
C ASP A 206 -10.47 17.55 18.14
N SER A 207 -9.69 18.26 18.96
CA SER A 207 -8.37 17.80 19.42
C SER A 207 -8.37 16.45 20.17
N VAL A 208 -9.47 16.10 20.85
CA VAL A 208 -9.58 14.86 21.63
C VAL A 208 -9.95 13.71 20.69
N HIS A 209 -10.97 13.91 19.86
CA HIS A 209 -11.45 12.90 18.93
C HIS A 209 -10.44 12.61 17.81
N ALA A 210 -9.69 13.63 17.36
CA ALA A 210 -8.66 13.49 16.33
C ALA A 210 -7.61 12.44 16.70
N GLN A 211 -7.26 12.37 17.98
CA GLN A 211 -6.23 11.48 18.50
C GLN A 211 -6.74 10.07 18.80
N SER A 212 -8.04 9.78 18.63
CA SER A 212 -8.61 8.47 19.00
C SER A 212 -8.19 7.34 18.05
N SER A 213 -8.21 6.10 18.54
CA SER A 213 -7.93 4.91 17.74
C SER A 213 -8.97 4.70 16.63
N SER A 214 -10.23 5.05 16.91
CA SER A 214 -11.32 4.94 15.93
C SER A 214 -11.18 5.97 14.80
N THR A 215 -10.72 7.19 15.08
CA THR A 215 -10.42 8.18 14.03
C THR A 215 -9.24 7.74 13.16
N LEU A 216 -8.16 7.23 13.75
CA LEU A 216 -7.05 6.65 12.99
C LEU A 216 -7.51 5.45 12.14
N SER A 217 -8.38 4.61 12.69
CA SER A 217 -8.99 3.48 11.97
C SER A 217 -9.84 3.97 10.80
N ALA A 218 -10.63 5.03 10.96
CA ALA A 218 -11.42 5.63 9.89
C ALA A 218 -10.53 6.13 8.73
N VAL A 219 -9.40 6.79 9.05
CA VAL A 219 -8.41 7.19 8.04
C VAL A 219 -7.84 5.97 7.29
N MET A 220 -7.50 4.91 8.02
CA MET A 220 -6.98 3.67 7.42
C MET A 220 -8.02 2.94 6.56
N VAL A 221 -9.28 2.90 6.98
CA VAL A 221 -10.37 2.35 6.18
C VAL A 221 -10.57 3.17 4.90
N LEU A 222 -10.52 4.50 4.97
CA LEU A 222 -10.63 5.36 3.79
C LEU A 222 -9.43 5.26 2.84
N LEU A 223 -8.23 4.99 3.37
CA LEU A 223 -7.06 4.62 2.56
C LEU A 223 -7.34 3.34 1.75
N ILE A 224 -7.95 2.33 2.36
CA ILE A 224 -8.35 1.11 1.64
C ILE A 224 -9.41 1.42 0.57
N CYS A 225 -10.42 2.25 0.91
CA CYS A 225 -11.47 2.63 -0.04
C CYS A 225 -10.92 3.18 -1.36
N GLN A 226 -9.84 3.96 -1.32
CA GLN A 226 -9.26 4.56 -2.52
C GLN A 226 -8.83 3.56 -3.57
N LEU A 227 -8.48 2.33 -3.16
CA LEU A 227 -8.17 1.26 -4.09
C LEU A 227 -9.35 0.91 -5.01
N PHE A 228 -10.58 1.13 -4.53
CA PHE A 228 -11.81 0.76 -5.24
C PHE A 228 -12.50 1.97 -5.87
N LEU A 229 -12.24 3.19 -5.39
CA LEU A 229 -12.96 4.40 -5.83
C LEU A 229 -12.42 5.01 -7.13
N GLY A 230 -11.34 4.46 -7.69
CA GLY A 230 -10.80 4.83 -9.00
C GLY A 230 -9.80 6.01 -8.98
N PRO A 231 -9.51 6.61 -10.15
CA PRO A 231 -8.41 7.54 -10.33
C PRO A 231 -8.54 8.79 -9.44
N SER A 232 -7.51 9.05 -8.63
CA SER A 232 -7.34 10.36 -7.98
C SER A 232 -6.55 11.29 -8.89
N LYS A 233 -7.00 12.56 -8.99
CA LYS A 233 -6.20 13.62 -9.64
C LYS A 233 -4.94 13.98 -8.85
N ARG A 234 -4.89 13.62 -7.56
CA ARG A 234 -3.71 13.86 -6.72
C ARG A 234 -2.72 12.71 -6.89
N LYS A 235 -1.43 13.04 -6.78
CA LYS A 235 -0.33 12.05 -6.72
C LYS A 235 -0.49 11.13 -5.50
N PHE A 236 -0.84 11.72 -4.36
CA PHE A 236 -1.14 10.99 -3.13
C PHE A 236 -2.58 11.21 -2.68
N SER A 237 -3.08 10.16 -2.09
CA SER A 237 -4.27 10.07 -1.26
C SER A 237 -4.33 11.13 -0.15
N GLY A 238 -3.20 11.33 0.54
CA GLY A 238 -3.10 12.12 1.75
C GLY A 238 -3.59 11.39 3.02
N HIS A 239 -4.06 10.14 2.95
CA HIS A 239 -4.45 9.40 4.14
C HIS A 239 -3.25 8.88 4.94
N ALA A 240 -2.16 8.46 4.30
CA ALA A 240 -0.95 8.07 5.05
C ALA A 240 -0.32 9.30 5.73
N GLU A 241 -0.25 10.43 5.02
CA GLU A 241 0.11 11.74 5.59
C GLU A 241 -0.81 12.13 6.77
N GLY A 242 -2.12 12.01 6.59
CA GLY A 242 -3.10 12.29 7.65
C GLY A 242 -2.95 11.36 8.87
N ALA A 243 -2.70 10.08 8.65
CA ALA A 243 -2.45 9.12 9.71
C ALA A 243 -1.17 9.45 10.49
N ALA A 244 -0.08 9.77 9.78
CA ALA A 244 1.15 10.24 10.41
C ALA A 244 0.89 11.51 11.25
N ALA A 245 0.17 12.49 10.71
CA ALA A 245 -0.17 13.72 11.43
C ALA A 245 -1.02 13.45 12.70
N ILE A 246 -1.98 12.53 12.64
CA ILE A 246 -2.74 12.09 13.82
C ILE A 246 -1.80 11.51 14.88
N LEU A 247 -0.86 10.64 14.49
CA LEU A 247 0.10 10.06 15.43
C LEU A 247 1.00 11.11 16.07
N LYS A 248 1.50 12.09 15.29
CA LYS A 248 2.29 13.21 15.82
C LYS A 248 1.54 14.10 16.79
N ALA A 249 0.21 14.22 16.62
CA ALA A 249 -0.62 15.02 17.51
C ALA A 249 -0.85 14.35 18.88
N ARG A 250 -0.50 13.05 19.02
CA ARG A 250 -0.64 12.31 20.27
C ARG A 250 0.50 12.65 21.23
N LYS A 251 0.23 12.54 22.54
CA LYS A 251 1.27 12.58 23.57
C LYS A 251 2.27 11.43 23.45
N ASP A 252 1.77 10.26 23.05
CA ASP A 252 2.55 9.06 22.77
C ASP A 252 2.26 8.63 21.33
N PHE A 253 3.33 8.54 20.53
CA PHE A 253 3.27 8.18 19.12
C PHE A 253 2.95 6.69 18.92
N GLY A 254 3.35 5.84 19.88
CA GLY A 254 3.24 4.39 19.77
C GLY A 254 1.81 3.84 19.87
N PRO A 255 1.65 2.52 19.66
CA PRO A 255 0.37 1.84 19.85
C PRO A 255 -0.03 1.84 21.33
N ARG A 256 -1.31 2.14 21.61
CA ARG A 256 -1.84 2.21 22.99
C ARG A 256 -2.31 0.88 23.56
N ASP A 257 -2.72 -0.02 22.70
CA ASP A 257 -3.30 -1.32 23.05
C ASP A 257 -2.99 -2.35 21.96
N GLU A 258 -3.37 -3.61 22.19
CA GLU A 258 -3.13 -4.72 21.24
C GLU A 258 -3.79 -4.46 19.87
N PHE A 259 -4.95 -3.80 19.84
CA PHE A 259 -5.62 -3.44 18.60
C PHE A 259 -4.79 -2.44 17.80
N GLU A 260 -4.30 -1.38 18.45
CA GLU A 260 -3.42 -0.42 17.79
C GLU A 260 -2.10 -1.08 17.38
N SER A 261 -1.56 -2.05 18.11
CA SER A 261 -0.39 -2.81 17.65
C SER A 261 -0.64 -3.53 16.32
N LYS A 262 -1.83 -4.11 16.12
CA LYS A 262 -2.23 -4.71 14.83
C LYS A 262 -2.47 -3.65 13.74
N LEU A 263 -3.05 -2.51 14.10
CA LEU A 263 -3.29 -1.39 13.18
C LEU A 263 -1.97 -0.79 12.68
N PHE A 264 -1.01 -0.57 13.58
CA PHE A 264 0.33 -0.07 13.27
C PHE A 264 1.08 -0.98 12.32
N LEU A 265 0.94 -2.29 12.50
CA LEU A 265 1.57 -3.28 11.64
C LEU A 265 1.19 -3.10 10.16
N SER A 266 -0.07 -2.73 9.90
CA SER A 266 -0.57 -2.41 8.56
C SER A 266 -0.27 -0.97 8.14
N LEU A 267 -0.48 0.01 9.04
CA LEU A 267 -0.29 1.44 8.79
C LEU A 267 1.14 1.77 8.36
N ARG A 268 2.14 1.19 9.03
CA ARG A 268 3.55 1.48 8.74
C ARG A 268 3.93 1.20 7.28
N GLY A 269 3.36 0.16 6.66
CA GLY A 269 3.62 -0.13 5.25
C GLY A 269 3.20 1.03 4.35
N SER A 270 1.97 1.51 4.53
CA SER A 270 1.44 2.64 3.77
C SER A 270 2.22 3.94 4.01
N VAL A 271 2.56 4.24 5.27
CA VAL A 271 3.30 5.46 5.64
C VAL A 271 4.76 5.41 5.15
N LEU A 272 5.43 4.26 5.23
CA LEU A 272 6.80 4.08 4.74
C LEU A 272 6.87 4.28 3.23
N PHE A 273 6.03 3.57 2.47
CA PHE A 273 6.05 3.66 1.01
C PHE A 273 5.64 5.05 0.51
N GLU A 274 4.64 5.70 1.12
CA GLU A 274 4.30 7.08 0.77
C GLU A 274 5.41 8.06 1.20
N GLY A 275 6.01 7.86 2.38
CA GLY A 275 7.05 8.74 2.94
C GLY A 275 8.34 8.79 2.14
N ILE A 276 8.61 7.78 1.32
CA ILE A 276 9.69 7.82 0.32
C ILE A 276 9.47 8.96 -0.66
N PHE A 277 8.22 9.27 -1.03
CA PHE A 277 7.86 10.21 -2.09
C PHE A 277 7.13 11.48 -1.63
N ASN A 278 6.68 11.53 -0.38
CA ASN A 278 5.90 12.63 0.18
C ASN A 278 6.63 13.26 1.37
N ASP A 279 7.37 14.34 1.12
CA ASP A 279 8.13 15.08 2.15
C ASP A 279 7.22 15.72 3.23
N ARG A 280 5.90 15.74 3.03
CA ARG A 280 4.94 16.18 4.05
C ARG A 280 4.79 15.15 5.18
N ILE A 281 5.19 13.89 4.96
CA ILE A 281 5.36 12.90 6.03
C ILE A 281 6.70 13.17 6.72
N ASN A 282 6.71 14.23 7.53
CA ASN A 282 7.92 14.69 8.22
C ASN A 282 7.98 14.10 9.64
N LEU A 283 8.39 12.84 9.76
CA LEU A 283 8.64 12.18 11.04
C LEU A 283 10.12 12.30 11.45
N THR A 284 10.36 12.44 12.75
CA THR A 284 11.69 12.36 13.37
C THR A 284 12.20 10.91 13.36
N HIS A 285 13.48 10.70 13.65
CA HIS A 285 14.06 9.35 13.74
C HIS A 285 13.35 8.49 14.80
N GLU A 286 13.02 9.06 15.95
CA GLU A 286 12.30 8.36 17.02
C GLU A 286 10.87 8.00 16.61
N GLU A 287 10.16 8.91 15.93
CA GLU A 287 8.80 8.64 15.42
C GLU A 287 8.80 7.57 14.33
N TRP A 288 9.81 7.55 13.44
CA TRP A 288 9.99 6.47 12.48
C TRP A 288 10.24 5.13 13.18
N ASP A 289 11.11 5.10 14.18
CA ASP A 289 11.40 3.90 14.98
C ASP A 289 10.13 3.38 15.69
N ASN A 290 9.36 4.27 16.32
CA ASN A 290 8.12 3.93 17.00
C ASN A 290 7.01 3.47 16.05
N LEU A 291 7.05 3.89 14.77
CA LEU A 291 6.12 3.42 13.75
C LEU A 291 6.43 1.98 13.31
N VAL A 292 7.71 1.64 13.16
CA VAL A 292 8.12 0.38 12.52
C VAL A 292 8.38 -0.76 13.49
N ARG A 293 8.83 -0.45 14.71
CA ARG A 293 9.09 -1.47 15.74
C ARG A 293 7.77 -2.07 16.23
N ASN A 294 7.63 -3.38 16.05
CA ASN A 294 6.43 -4.09 16.42
C ASN A 294 6.75 -5.53 16.85
N ASP A 295 6.20 -5.98 17.97
CA ASP A 295 6.47 -7.31 18.54
C ASP A 295 5.97 -8.47 17.66
N TYR A 296 5.08 -8.21 16.71
CA TYR A 296 4.60 -9.23 15.78
C TYR A 296 5.66 -9.70 14.79
N ASP A 297 6.64 -8.85 14.46
CA ASP A 297 7.58 -9.11 13.37
C ASP A 297 8.98 -8.51 13.56
N SER A 298 9.29 -7.90 14.71
CA SER A 298 10.60 -7.28 14.98
C SER A 298 11.80 -8.21 14.81
N SER A 299 11.59 -9.52 14.90
CA SER A 299 12.64 -10.53 14.70
C SER A 299 12.55 -11.24 13.34
N THR A 300 11.64 -10.84 12.46
CA THR A 300 11.50 -11.47 11.13
C THR A 300 12.34 -10.75 10.10
N PRO A 301 12.79 -11.47 9.05
CA PRO A 301 13.52 -10.83 7.96
C PRO A 301 12.71 -9.70 7.28
N ASP A 302 11.40 -9.88 7.10
CA ASP A 302 10.52 -8.86 6.52
C ASP A 302 10.38 -7.63 7.43
N GLY A 303 10.25 -7.81 8.74
CA GLY A 303 10.24 -6.70 9.69
C GLY A 303 11.56 -5.92 9.69
N GLN A 304 12.69 -6.63 9.63
CA GLN A 304 14.01 -6.00 9.56
C GLN A 304 14.20 -5.17 8.28
N ILE A 305 13.69 -5.65 7.14
CA ILE A 305 13.69 -4.89 5.89
C ILE A 305 12.85 -3.61 6.01
N LEU A 306 11.68 -3.66 6.65
CA LEU A 306 10.85 -2.45 6.86
C LEU A 306 11.48 -1.46 7.84
N ILE A 307 12.19 -1.94 8.86
CA ILE A 307 13.01 -1.09 9.75
C ILE A 307 14.11 -0.38 8.94
N ASN A 308 14.73 -1.07 7.99
CA ASN A 308 15.69 -0.42 7.11
C ASN A 308 15.03 0.61 6.19
N LEU A 309 13.85 0.31 5.63
CA LEU A 309 13.09 1.25 4.80
C LEU A 309 12.76 2.57 5.51
N SER A 310 12.55 2.56 6.83
CA SER A 310 12.25 3.78 7.61
C SER A 310 13.36 4.83 7.55
N LYS A 311 14.59 4.41 7.26
CA LYS A 311 15.76 5.29 7.11
C LYS A 311 15.80 5.97 5.75
N ALA A 312 15.12 5.43 4.75
CA ALA A 312 15.19 5.89 3.36
C ALA A 312 14.83 7.38 3.18
N PRO A 313 13.74 7.93 3.75
CA PRO A 313 13.40 9.34 3.55
C PRO A 313 14.52 10.30 4.01
N SER A 314 15.13 10.03 5.17
CA SER A 314 16.23 10.84 5.70
C SER A 314 17.49 10.74 4.84
N ILE A 315 17.85 9.52 4.42
CA ILE A 315 18.97 9.24 3.53
C ILE A 315 18.77 9.96 2.19
N MET A 316 17.59 9.86 1.58
CA MET A 316 17.30 10.49 0.28
C MET A 316 17.41 12.02 0.36
N ARG A 317 16.92 12.63 1.44
CA ARG A 317 17.07 14.07 1.67
C ARG A 317 18.53 14.47 1.81
N ARG A 318 19.31 13.75 2.63
CA ARG A 318 20.77 13.98 2.79
C ARG A 318 21.52 13.79 1.47
N GLY A 319 21.16 12.76 0.70
CA GLY A 319 21.79 12.43 -0.58
C GLY A 319 21.50 13.46 -1.66
N ARG A 320 20.25 13.92 -1.79
CA ARG A 320 19.91 15.02 -2.71
C ARG A 320 20.68 16.29 -2.38
N GLU A 321 20.76 16.64 -1.10
CA GLU A 321 21.50 17.82 -0.67
C GLU A 321 22.99 17.70 -1.01
N ALA A 322 23.63 16.57 -0.66
CA ALA A 322 25.03 16.34 -0.96
C ALA A 322 25.33 16.38 -2.47
N LEU A 323 24.50 15.74 -3.29
CA LEU A 323 24.63 15.76 -4.75
C LEU A 323 24.43 17.17 -5.33
N ARG A 324 23.49 17.95 -4.77
CA ARG A 324 23.21 19.34 -5.18
C ARG A 324 24.36 20.29 -4.84
N THR A 325 24.99 20.12 -3.68
CA THR A 325 26.09 20.99 -3.21
C THR A 325 27.47 20.51 -3.64
N GLY A 326 27.58 19.33 -4.26
CA GLY A 326 28.87 18.70 -4.58
C GLY A 326 29.65 18.26 -3.34
N THR A 327 28.95 17.98 -2.23
CA THR A 327 29.56 17.45 -1.00
C THR A 327 29.93 15.98 -1.20
N ASP A 328 31.02 15.54 -0.55
CA ASP A 328 31.43 14.13 -0.55
C ASP A 328 30.30 13.21 -0.06
N THR A 329 29.95 12.22 -0.89
CA THR A 329 28.89 11.24 -0.63
C THR A 329 29.40 9.94 -0.02
N THR A 330 30.72 9.77 0.17
CA THR A 330 31.35 8.51 0.60
C THR A 330 30.73 7.93 1.87
N SER A 331 30.60 8.73 2.94
CA SER A 331 30.02 8.26 4.20
C SER A 331 28.54 7.86 4.06
N LEU A 332 27.77 8.60 3.27
CA LEU A 332 26.35 8.28 3.03
C LEU A 332 26.21 7.03 2.16
N ARG A 333 27.08 6.86 1.16
CA ARG A 333 27.16 5.65 0.34
C ARG A 333 27.44 4.43 1.22
N ASP A 334 28.41 4.51 2.13
CA ASP A 334 28.75 3.39 3.01
C ASP A 334 27.60 3.03 3.97
N GLU A 335 26.87 4.03 4.47
CA GLU A 335 25.64 3.84 5.24
C GLU A 335 24.57 3.09 4.41
N VAL A 336 24.32 3.52 3.17
CA VAL A 336 23.37 2.88 2.25
C VAL A 336 23.82 1.49 1.86
N TRP A 337 25.11 1.28 1.62
CA TRP A 337 25.69 -0.03 1.31
C TRP A 337 25.44 -1.03 2.44
N SER A 338 25.68 -0.63 3.70
CA SER A 338 25.40 -1.47 4.86
C SER A 338 23.92 -1.88 4.93
N ILE A 339 23.01 -0.92 4.72
CA ILE A 339 21.57 -1.19 4.69
C ILE A 339 21.20 -2.12 3.53
N TYR A 340 21.75 -1.88 2.34
CA TYR A 340 21.51 -2.69 1.16
C TYR A 340 21.95 -4.15 1.35
N GLN A 341 23.14 -4.37 1.94
CA GLN A 341 23.62 -5.71 2.26
C GLN A 341 22.76 -6.41 3.31
N ASP A 342 22.32 -5.70 4.34
CA ASP A 342 21.41 -6.25 5.35
C ASP A 342 20.06 -6.67 4.72
N CYS A 343 19.50 -5.85 3.82
CA CYS A 343 18.32 -6.21 3.04
C CYS A 343 18.55 -7.46 2.17
N LYS A 344 19.71 -7.59 1.50
CA LYS A 344 20.06 -8.80 0.72
C LYS A 344 20.17 -10.05 1.59
N THR A 345 20.78 -9.96 2.76
CA THR A 345 20.87 -11.10 3.70
C THR A 345 19.47 -11.54 4.14
N ASN A 346 18.61 -10.59 4.52
CA ASN A 346 17.23 -10.90 4.89
C ASN A 346 16.44 -11.50 3.72
N LEU A 347 16.62 -11.00 2.50
CA LEU A 347 16.02 -11.57 1.29
C LEU A 347 16.45 -13.02 1.03
N SER A 348 17.73 -13.33 1.21
CA SER A 348 18.24 -14.70 1.07
C SER A 348 17.56 -15.63 2.07
N ILE A 349 17.42 -15.20 3.34
CA ILE A 349 16.69 -15.96 4.35
C ILE A 349 15.24 -16.18 3.89
N MET A 350 14.55 -15.13 3.43
CA MET A 350 13.16 -15.20 2.98
C MET A 350 12.96 -16.14 1.79
N LYS A 351 13.87 -16.11 0.81
CA LYS A 351 13.82 -16.96 -0.39
C LYS A 351 13.81 -18.46 -0.06
N HIS A 352 14.49 -18.83 1.03
CA HIS A 352 14.60 -20.22 1.47
C HIS A 352 13.56 -20.62 2.54
N ARG A 353 12.62 -19.74 2.92
CA ARG A 353 11.57 -20.09 3.88
C ARG A 353 10.60 -21.11 3.30
N SER A 354 10.19 -22.05 4.14
CA SER A 354 9.14 -23.03 3.83
C SER A 354 8.02 -22.94 4.86
N VAL A 355 6.78 -22.83 4.37
CA VAL A 355 5.58 -22.81 5.21
C VAL A 355 5.46 -24.10 6.02
N GLU A 356 5.77 -25.24 5.41
CA GLU A 356 5.73 -26.54 6.08
C GLU A 356 6.71 -26.61 7.25
N ASN A 357 7.92 -26.08 7.06
CA ASN A 357 8.93 -26.07 8.11
C ASN A 357 8.55 -25.10 9.23
N ASP A 358 8.17 -23.87 8.87
CA ASP A 358 7.87 -22.79 9.81
C ASP A 358 6.61 -23.07 10.64
N PHE A 359 5.61 -23.77 10.06
CA PHE A 359 4.35 -24.10 10.74
C PHE A 359 4.22 -25.58 11.11
N SER A 360 5.30 -26.36 11.06
CA SER A 360 5.29 -27.82 11.28
C SER A 360 4.52 -28.25 12.53
N GLU A 361 4.68 -27.55 13.66
CA GLU A 361 3.98 -27.86 14.91
C GLU A 361 2.48 -27.55 14.88
N ILE A 362 2.06 -26.49 14.17
CA ILE A 362 0.65 -26.17 13.96
C ILE A 362 0.04 -27.17 12.97
N PHE A 363 0.78 -27.48 11.91
CA PHE A 363 0.40 -28.40 10.85
C PHE A 363 0.04 -29.78 11.41
N LYS A 364 0.90 -30.32 12.31
CA LYS A 364 0.66 -31.60 13.01
C LYS A 364 -0.64 -31.65 13.82
N LYS A 365 -1.14 -30.50 14.29
CA LYS A 365 -2.33 -30.38 15.15
C LYS A 365 -3.60 -29.95 14.40
N THR A 366 -3.49 -29.69 13.09
CA THR A 366 -4.57 -29.12 12.29
C THR A 366 -5.21 -30.20 11.41
N SER A 367 -6.52 -30.09 11.15
CA SER A 367 -7.23 -30.97 10.23
C SER A 367 -6.67 -30.87 8.80
N PRO A 368 -6.85 -31.88 7.92
CA PRO A 368 -6.37 -31.81 6.53
C PRO A 368 -6.88 -30.57 5.77
N ALA A 369 -8.12 -30.16 6.01
CA ALA A 369 -8.67 -28.95 5.40
C ALA A 369 -7.98 -27.67 5.92
N GLY A 370 -7.70 -27.60 7.23
CA GLY A 370 -6.96 -26.47 7.81
C GLY A 370 -5.48 -26.46 7.41
N GLN A 371 -4.87 -27.64 7.23
CA GLN A 371 -3.51 -27.78 6.68
C GLN A 371 -3.41 -27.20 5.28
N LYS A 372 -4.35 -27.56 4.39
CA LYS A 372 -4.43 -26.97 3.04
C LYS A 372 -4.56 -25.46 3.09
N PHE A 373 -5.43 -24.94 3.97
CA PHE A 373 -5.59 -23.50 4.17
C PHE A 373 -4.28 -22.83 4.63
N ILE A 374 -3.58 -23.40 5.61
CA ILE A 374 -2.28 -22.91 6.10
C ILE A 374 -1.26 -22.84 4.96
N LEU A 375 -1.19 -23.88 4.13
CA LEU A 375 -0.24 -23.93 3.01
C LEU A 375 -0.54 -22.87 1.96
N GLU A 376 -1.79 -22.77 1.51
CA GLU A 376 -2.19 -21.80 0.49
C GLU A 376 -2.02 -20.35 1.00
N TYR A 377 -2.54 -20.06 2.21
CA TYR A 377 -2.44 -18.74 2.82
C TYR A 377 -0.99 -18.36 3.12
N GLY A 378 -0.25 -19.26 3.76
CA GLY A 378 1.13 -19.05 4.19
C GLY A 378 2.05 -18.86 2.99
N PHE A 379 1.85 -19.65 1.92
CA PHE A 379 2.63 -19.52 0.70
C PHE A 379 2.38 -18.16 0.05
N ALA A 380 1.10 -17.77 -0.10
CA ALA A 380 0.76 -16.45 -0.63
C ALA A 380 1.36 -15.32 0.21
N HIS A 381 1.31 -15.44 1.53
CA HIS A 381 1.91 -14.47 2.45
C HIS A 381 3.43 -14.37 2.27
N TYR A 382 4.13 -15.49 2.13
CA TYR A 382 5.59 -15.51 1.91
C TYR A 382 5.97 -14.93 0.55
N GLN A 383 5.18 -15.20 -0.50
CA GLN A 383 5.37 -14.55 -1.79
C GLN A 383 5.20 -13.03 -1.69
N ARG A 384 4.17 -12.56 -0.97
CA ARG A 384 3.94 -11.13 -0.75
C ARG A 384 5.08 -10.47 0.00
N THR A 385 5.48 -11.01 1.14
CA THR A 385 6.54 -10.40 1.95
C THR A 385 7.88 -10.44 1.22
N TYR A 386 8.20 -11.53 0.51
CA TYR A 386 9.38 -11.61 -0.35
C TYR A 386 9.36 -10.55 -1.45
N GLY A 387 8.24 -10.35 -2.14
CA GLY A 387 8.08 -9.30 -3.14
C GLY A 387 8.29 -7.90 -2.60
N ILE A 388 7.72 -7.59 -1.44
CA ILE A 388 7.95 -6.31 -0.77
C ILE A 388 9.44 -6.17 -0.39
N GLY A 389 10.07 -7.24 0.07
CA GLY A 389 11.51 -7.26 0.34
C GLY A 389 12.36 -6.97 -0.90
N LEU A 390 11.99 -7.53 -2.06
CA LEU A 390 12.65 -7.25 -3.35
C LEU A 390 12.52 -5.77 -3.69
N ALA A 391 11.30 -5.22 -3.58
CA ALA A 391 11.03 -3.82 -3.87
C ALA A 391 11.87 -2.86 -3.01
N VAL A 392 11.95 -3.11 -1.71
CA VAL A 392 12.77 -2.29 -0.79
C VAL A 392 14.25 -2.40 -1.10
N THR A 393 14.73 -3.60 -1.40
CA THR A 393 16.14 -3.81 -1.77
C THR A 393 16.49 -3.08 -3.06
N LEU A 394 15.58 -3.07 -4.04
CA LEU A 394 15.70 -2.32 -5.30
C LEU A 394 15.64 -0.80 -5.09
N VAL A 395 14.85 -0.31 -4.12
CA VAL A 395 14.86 1.11 -3.71
C VAL A 395 16.25 1.51 -3.21
N PHE A 396 16.85 0.74 -2.30
CA PHE A 396 18.22 1.03 -1.82
C PHE A 396 19.27 0.88 -2.91
N ASN A 397 19.09 -0.05 -3.86
CA ASN A 397 19.94 -0.16 -5.04
C ASN A 397 19.92 1.12 -5.90
N CYS A 398 18.74 1.73 -6.12
CA CYS A 398 18.62 3.00 -6.84
C CYS A 398 19.36 4.14 -6.12
N ILE A 399 19.14 4.26 -4.80
CA ILE A 399 19.78 5.28 -3.96
C ILE A 399 21.31 5.11 -4.00
N LEU A 400 21.79 3.88 -3.83
CA LEU A 400 23.21 3.55 -3.88
C LEU A 400 23.83 3.90 -5.24
N THR A 401 23.17 3.52 -6.33
CA THR A 401 23.61 3.82 -7.70
C THR A 401 23.74 5.33 -7.93
N ALA A 402 22.82 6.13 -7.39
CA ALA A 402 22.89 7.58 -7.47
C ALA A 402 24.11 8.15 -6.74
N LEU A 403 24.41 7.65 -5.53
CA LEU A 403 25.55 8.09 -4.72
C LEU A 403 26.90 7.60 -5.26
N ASP A 404 26.91 6.42 -5.90
CA ASP A 404 28.07 5.81 -6.56
C ASP A 404 28.49 6.53 -7.84
N SER A 405 27.59 7.25 -8.52
CA SER A 405 27.88 7.93 -9.79
C SER A 405 28.98 9.02 -9.71
N GLN A 406 29.40 9.38 -8.51
CA GLN A 406 30.54 10.28 -8.22
C GLN A 406 31.83 9.53 -7.84
N ALA A 407 31.77 8.23 -7.56
CA ALA A 407 32.93 7.41 -7.25
C ALA A 407 33.72 7.08 -8.53
N LYS A 408 35.03 7.33 -8.51
CA LYS A 408 35.92 7.15 -9.68
C LYS A 408 36.21 5.68 -10.04
N ASP A 409 35.74 4.74 -9.23
CA ASP A 409 36.01 3.31 -9.37
C ASP A 409 34.79 2.62 -9.99
N GLY A 410 34.96 2.13 -11.22
CA GLY A 410 33.90 1.75 -12.14
C GLY A 410 32.95 0.62 -11.71
N ILE A 411 31.83 0.55 -12.45
CA ILE A 411 30.78 -0.50 -12.49
C ILE A 411 30.64 -1.29 -11.17
N SER A 412 29.83 -0.77 -10.24
CA SER A 412 29.56 -1.47 -8.99
C SER A 412 28.70 -2.72 -9.23
N ASN A 413 28.91 -3.78 -8.43
CA ASN A 413 28.13 -5.04 -8.43
C ASN A 413 26.60 -4.82 -8.37
N THR A 414 26.17 -3.61 -8.01
CA THR A 414 24.78 -3.14 -7.91
C THR A 414 23.99 -3.32 -9.20
N GLN A 415 24.59 -3.12 -10.39
CA GLN A 415 23.86 -3.25 -11.65
C GLN A 415 23.52 -4.70 -11.99
N PHE A 416 24.44 -5.63 -11.69
CA PHE A 416 24.20 -7.07 -11.85
C PHE A 416 23.12 -7.54 -10.85
N ASP A 417 23.24 -7.10 -9.61
CA ASP A 417 22.23 -7.38 -8.58
C ASP A 417 20.84 -6.85 -8.99
N ALA A 418 20.75 -5.64 -9.55
CA ALA A 418 19.49 -5.04 -10.00
C ALA A 418 18.80 -5.90 -11.07
N THR A 419 19.56 -6.40 -12.06
CA THR A 419 19.04 -7.29 -13.10
C THR A 419 18.52 -8.60 -12.49
N TYR A 420 19.29 -9.23 -11.60
CA TYR A 420 18.87 -10.46 -10.93
C TYR A 420 17.58 -10.27 -10.11
N LEU A 421 17.54 -9.23 -9.28
CA LEU A 421 16.37 -8.92 -8.45
C LEU A 421 15.13 -8.57 -9.28
N ALA A 422 15.32 -7.88 -10.42
CA ALA A 422 14.23 -7.57 -11.34
C ALA A 422 13.68 -8.82 -12.07
N GLU A 423 14.53 -9.80 -12.40
CA GLU A 423 14.08 -11.10 -12.92
C GLU A 423 13.28 -11.89 -11.89
N GLU A 424 13.71 -11.86 -10.62
CA GLU A 424 12.96 -12.46 -9.50
C GLU A 424 11.58 -11.82 -9.35
N VAL A 425 11.47 -10.50 -9.52
CA VAL A 425 10.17 -9.79 -9.52
C VAL A 425 9.28 -10.26 -10.67
N LEU A 426 9.82 -10.50 -11.87
CA LEU A 426 9.04 -11.03 -13.00
C LEU A 426 8.54 -12.45 -12.73
N ASP A 427 9.38 -13.31 -12.17
CA ASP A 427 8.96 -14.66 -11.77
C ASP A 427 7.87 -14.63 -10.69
N LEU A 428 8.04 -13.77 -9.69
CA LEU A 428 7.05 -13.58 -8.64
C LEU A 428 5.71 -13.07 -9.18
N ALA A 429 5.74 -12.14 -10.13
CA ALA A 429 4.54 -11.63 -10.80
C ALA A 429 3.78 -12.76 -11.51
N ARG A 430 4.47 -13.63 -12.26
CA ARG A 430 3.86 -14.79 -12.93
C ARG A 430 3.16 -15.72 -11.96
N ARG A 431 3.80 -16.04 -10.82
CA ARG A 431 3.24 -16.92 -9.79
C ARG A 431 2.06 -16.28 -9.05
N SER A 432 2.02 -14.96 -8.96
CA SER A 432 0.99 -14.22 -8.20
C SER A 432 -0.28 -13.92 -8.98
N VAL A 433 -0.31 -14.17 -10.30
CA VAL A 433 -1.49 -13.92 -11.16
C VAL A 433 -2.76 -14.58 -10.60
N ILE A 434 -2.65 -15.73 -9.95
CA ILE A 434 -3.78 -16.46 -9.36
C ILE A 434 -4.49 -15.69 -8.23
N TRP A 435 -3.82 -14.71 -7.61
CA TRP A 435 -4.37 -13.91 -6.52
C TRP A 435 -4.86 -12.52 -6.97
N LYS A 436 -4.89 -12.25 -8.28
CA LYS A 436 -5.45 -11.00 -8.81
C LYS A 436 -6.97 -10.92 -8.60
N PRO A 437 -7.53 -9.75 -8.25
CA PRO A 437 -6.84 -8.47 -8.23
C PRO A 437 -6.17 -8.12 -6.90
N ILE A 438 -6.88 -8.16 -5.76
CA ILE A 438 -6.39 -7.55 -4.50
C ILE A 438 -5.20 -8.32 -3.93
N GLY A 439 -5.26 -9.65 -3.93
CA GLY A 439 -4.23 -10.51 -3.36
C GLY A 439 -2.85 -10.36 -4.04
N ALA A 440 -2.81 -9.83 -5.25
CA ALA A 440 -1.58 -9.59 -5.99
C ALA A 440 -1.24 -8.09 -6.20
N ALA A 441 -1.96 -7.17 -5.56
CA ALA A 441 -1.79 -5.73 -5.72
C ALA A 441 -0.35 -5.25 -5.43
N TYR A 442 0.35 -5.93 -4.52
CA TYR A 442 1.73 -5.63 -4.13
C TYR A 442 2.72 -5.71 -5.30
N ILE A 443 2.43 -6.51 -6.33
CA ILE A 443 3.28 -6.67 -7.51
C ILE A 443 3.51 -5.33 -8.22
N VAL A 444 2.54 -4.42 -8.23
CA VAL A 444 2.68 -3.08 -8.84
C VAL A 444 3.86 -2.32 -8.24
N VAL A 445 4.03 -2.37 -6.92
CA VAL A 445 5.17 -1.73 -6.23
C VAL A 445 6.47 -2.45 -6.59
N CYS A 446 6.46 -3.79 -6.62
CA CYS A 446 7.64 -4.59 -6.97
C CYS A 446 8.16 -4.30 -8.38
N VAL A 447 7.28 -4.34 -9.39
CA VAL A 447 7.66 -4.10 -10.79
C VAL A 447 8.08 -2.66 -11.03
N THR A 448 7.48 -1.70 -10.30
CA THR A 448 7.87 -0.29 -10.39
C THR A 448 9.28 -0.07 -9.84
N ALA A 449 9.59 -0.64 -8.67
CA ALA A 449 10.95 -0.58 -8.11
C ALA A 449 11.98 -1.31 -9.00
N ALA A 450 11.63 -2.46 -9.56
CA ALA A 450 12.49 -3.21 -10.48
C ALA A 450 12.77 -2.42 -11.77
N TRP A 451 11.73 -1.81 -12.35
CA TRP A 451 11.86 -1.00 -13.56
C TRP A 451 12.71 0.24 -13.33
N ALA A 452 12.57 0.86 -12.14
CA ALA A 452 13.42 1.97 -11.73
C ALA A 452 14.89 1.58 -11.63
N ALA A 453 15.20 0.47 -10.94
CA ALA A 453 16.57 0.05 -10.66
C ALA A 453 17.34 -0.49 -11.88
N THR A 454 16.68 -1.20 -12.79
CA THR A 454 17.37 -1.75 -13.96
C THR A 454 17.61 -0.68 -15.03
N SER A 455 18.79 -0.70 -15.64
CA SER A 455 19.12 0.12 -16.82
C SER A 455 18.99 -0.65 -18.14
N ASP A 456 18.74 -1.97 -18.09
CA ASP A 456 18.57 -2.81 -19.28
C ASP A 456 17.24 -2.50 -20.00
N PRO A 457 17.28 -2.00 -21.25
CA PRO A 457 16.06 -1.73 -22.03
C PRO A 457 15.21 -2.98 -22.27
N GLY A 458 15.82 -4.15 -22.44
CA GLY A 458 15.11 -5.41 -22.66
C GLY A 458 14.28 -5.81 -21.45
N LEU A 459 14.90 -5.77 -20.26
CA LEU A 459 14.20 -6.04 -19.01
C LEU A 459 13.12 -5.00 -18.70
N ARG A 460 13.37 -3.70 -18.94
CA ARG A 460 12.34 -2.65 -18.84
C ARG A 460 11.14 -2.92 -19.74
N GLY A 461 11.39 -3.36 -20.98
CA GLY A 461 10.35 -3.74 -21.94
C GLY A 461 9.51 -4.95 -21.50
N ARG A 462 10.02 -5.81 -20.62
CA ARG A 462 9.29 -6.94 -20.03
C ARG A 462 8.55 -6.58 -18.75
N LEU A 463 9.14 -5.71 -17.92
CA LEU A 463 8.54 -5.23 -16.67
C LEU A 463 7.33 -4.31 -16.92
N PHE A 464 7.41 -3.44 -17.92
CA PHE A 464 6.37 -2.45 -18.17
C PHE A 464 4.99 -3.06 -18.50
N PRO A 465 4.88 -4.06 -19.41
CA PRO A 465 3.60 -4.74 -19.65
C PRO A 465 3.00 -5.38 -18.39
N VAL A 466 3.83 -5.99 -17.54
CA VAL A 466 3.38 -6.56 -16.26
C VAL A 466 2.86 -5.45 -15.34
N ALA A 467 3.56 -4.33 -15.26
CA ALA A 467 3.13 -3.18 -14.46
C ALA A 467 1.76 -2.65 -14.91
N VAL A 468 1.54 -2.51 -16.22
CA VAL A 468 0.24 -2.11 -16.79
C VAL A 468 -0.84 -3.14 -16.49
N GLU A 469 -0.53 -4.43 -16.64
CA GLU A 469 -1.49 -5.51 -16.44
C GLU A 469 -2.01 -5.59 -14.99
N PHE A 470 -1.13 -5.42 -14.01
CA PHE A 470 -1.51 -5.43 -12.59
C PHE A 470 -2.13 -4.10 -12.14
N ASN A 471 -1.71 -2.96 -12.71
CA ASN A 471 -2.31 -1.67 -12.39
C ASN A 471 -3.76 -1.55 -12.89
N ARG A 472 -4.05 -2.15 -14.05
CA ARG A 472 -5.37 -2.11 -14.70
C ARG A 472 -6.48 -2.71 -13.84
N ASP A 473 -6.14 -3.67 -12.97
CA ASP A 473 -7.09 -4.30 -12.04
C ASP A 473 -7.84 -3.30 -11.16
N PHE A 474 -7.26 -2.13 -10.90
CA PHE A 474 -7.80 -1.12 -9.99
C PHE A 474 -8.36 0.11 -10.72
N ASN A 475 -8.36 0.11 -12.06
CA ASN A 475 -8.76 1.25 -12.89
C ASN A 475 -8.10 2.58 -12.47
N LEU A 476 -6.89 2.53 -11.90
CA LEU A 476 -6.30 3.68 -11.24
C LEU A 476 -5.84 4.75 -12.22
N ARG A 477 -5.28 4.38 -13.39
CA ARG A 477 -4.79 5.31 -14.42
C ARG A 477 -4.76 4.72 -15.82
N ASP A 478 -4.76 5.59 -16.83
CA ASP A 478 -4.47 5.20 -18.22
C ASP A 478 -2.96 4.94 -18.42
N GLY A 479 -2.60 4.05 -19.36
CA GLY A 479 -1.25 3.52 -19.55
C GLY A 479 -0.20 4.59 -19.83
N VAL A 480 -0.55 5.66 -20.55
CA VAL A 480 0.36 6.78 -20.85
C VAL A 480 0.73 7.57 -19.58
N TYR A 481 -0.26 7.80 -18.70
CA TYR A 481 0.01 8.49 -17.44
C TYR A 481 0.87 7.61 -16.52
N PHE A 482 0.60 6.31 -16.52
CA PHE A 482 1.32 5.36 -15.68
C PHE A 482 2.81 5.25 -16.05
N GLU A 483 3.16 5.24 -17.34
CA GLU A 483 4.58 5.26 -17.76
C GLU A 483 5.31 6.51 -17.26
N ARG A 484 4.67 7.67 -17.33
CA ARG A 484 5.23 8.92 -16.81
C ARG A 484 5.43 8.88 -15.29
N GLU A 485 4.52 8.27 -14.55
CA GLU A 485 4.69 8.05 -13.10
C GLU A 485 5.85 7.11 -12.79
N MET A 486 6.02 6.03 -13.57
CA MET A 486 7.16 5.13 -13.42
C MET A 486 8.48 5.86 -13.69
N LEU A 487 8.54 6.71 -14.71
CA LEU A 487 9.72 7.54 -14.99
C LEU A 487 10.01 8.52 -13.84
N HIS A 488 8.99 9.19 -13.33
CA HIS A 488 9.15 10.08 -12.18
C HIS A 488 9.60 9.30 -10.93
N THR A 489 9.10 8.09 -10.73
CA THR A 489 9.55 7.19 -9.67
C THR A 489 11.03 6.87 -9.81
N THR A 490 11.50 6.54 -11.01
CA THR A 490 12.92 6.30 -11.30
C THR A 490 13.79 7.49 -10.94
N GLU A 491 13.43 8.68 -11.42
CA GLU A 491 14.17 9.92 -11.13
C GLU A 491 14.25 10.18 -9.63
N HIS A 492 13.12 10.05 -8.93
CA HIS A 492 13.01 10.29 -7.50
C HIS A 492 13.87 9.32 -6.67
N LEU A 493 13.84 8.03 -7.00
CA LEU A 493 14.63 6.98 -6.34
C LEU A 493 16.14 7.11 -6.63
N HIS A 494 16.51 7.64 -7.80
CA HIS A 494 17.90 7.98 -8.15
C HIS A 494 18.33 9.37 -7.65
N LEU A 495 17.60 9.95 -6.70
CA LEU A 495 17.92 11.24 -6.08
C LEU A 495 18.02 12.41 -7.07
N ARG A 496 17.41 12.30 -8.26
CA ARG A 496 17.42 13.36 -9.26
C ARG A 496 16.29 14.34 -8.97
N THR A 497 16.61 15.64 -9.03
CA THR A 497 15.61 16.71 -8.99
C THR A 497 15.03 16.87 -10.39
N SER A 498 13.86 16.28 -10.66
CA SER A 498 13.23 16.43 -11.97
C SER A 498 12.62 17.83 -12.13
N PHE A 499 12.80 18.47 -13.29
CA PHE A 499 12.09 19.71 -13.68
C PHE A 499 10.54 19.56 -13.66
N LEU A 500 10.04 18.33 -13.55
CA LEU A 500 8.61 17.98 -13.58
C LEU A 500 7.88 18.25 -12.26
N ASP A 501 8.58 18.55 -11.17
CA ASP A 501 7.95 18.89 -9.89
C ASP A 501 7.07 20.16 -9.99
N SER A 502 7.35 21.04 -10.95
CA SER A 502 6.58 22.27 -11.17
C SER A 502 5.26 22.08 -11.93
N ALA A 503 5.13 21.02 -12.74
CA ALA A 503 3.96 20.81 -13.61
C ALA A 503 2.90 19.86 -13.03
N PHE A 504 3.22 19.17 -11.92
CA PHE A 504 2.34 18.18 -11.29
C PHE A 504 1.73 18.63 -9.96
N LEU A 505 2.04 19.86 -9.51
CA LEU A 505 1.52 20.42 -8.25
C LEU A 505 0.17 21.16 -8.38
N GLU A 506 -0.40 21.31 -9.59
CA GLU A 506 -1.70 21.97 -9.83
C GLU A 506 -2.91 21.00 -9.91
#